data_AF-A0A150RVZ6-F1
#
_entry.id   AF-A0A150RVZ6-F1
#
_cell.length_a   1.000
_cell.length_b   1.000
_cell.length_c   1.000
_cell.angle_alpha   90.00
_cell.angle_beta   90.00
_cell.angle_gamma   90.00
#
_symmetry.space_group_name_H-M   'P 1'
#
loop_
_entity.id
_entity.type
_entity.pdbx_description
1 polymer ?
#
loop_
_entity_poly.entity_id
_entity_poly.type
_entity_poly.pdbx_seq_one_letter_code
_entity_poly.pdbx_strand_id
1 'polypeptide(L)'
;MHARRESLEPWLRSFIAESGGIAGTVHLVEGDALALAAAVNIPEKVQEVTRVVPRGKGMAGLAWERGQPVQTCNLQTDSSGDVRPGARAVAAQAAVAL
;
A
#
# COMPACT_ATOMS: atom_id res chain seq x y z
N MET A 1 0.02 -21.90 1.13
CA MET A 1 -0.14 -20.46 0.85
C MET A 1 -0.97 -19.71 1.91
N HIS A 2 -1.90 -20.35 2.64
CA HIS A 2 -2.73 -19.70 3.66
C HIS A 2 -1.94 -19.21 4.90
N ALA A 3 -1.07 -20.07 5.45
CA ALA A 3 -0.24 -19.75 6.63
C ALA A 3 0.68 -18.53 6.45
N ARG A 4 1.09 -18.21 5.21
CA ARG A 4 1.89 -17.01 4.92
C ARG A 4 1.04 -15.75 5.01
N ARG A 5 -0.24 -15.78 4.65
CA ARG A 5 -1.13 -14.61 4.75
C ARG A 5 -1.51 -14.31 6.20
N GLU A 6 -1.75 -15.35 6.99
CA GLU A 6 -2.11 -15.22 8.42
C GLU A 6 -1.02 -14.54 9.26
N SER A 7 0.26 -14.70 8.89
CA SER A 7 1.38 -14.07 9.58
C SER A 7 1.72 -12.65 9.10
N LEU A 8 1.09 -12.16 8.01
CA LEU A 8 1.41 -10.84 7.46
C LEU A 8 0.85 -9.70 8.28
N GLU A 9 -0.35 -9.82 8.85
CA GLU A 9 -0.92 -8.72 9.63
C GLU A 9 -0.15 -8.48 10.94
N PRO A 10 0.21 -9.50 11.74
CA PRO A 10 1.05 -9.31 12.92
C PRO A 10 2.42 -8.73 12.57
N TRP A 11 3.06 -9.24 11.50
CA TRP A 11 4.34 -8.71 11.02
C TRP A 11 4.23 -7.24 10.58
N LEU A 12 3.21 -6.92 9.78
CA LEU A 12 2.98 -5.56 9.27
C LEU A 12 2.76 -4.59 10.43
N ARG A 13 2.02 -5.00 11.46
CA ARG A 13 1.81 -4.20 12.66
C ARG A 13 3.13 -3.89 13.37
N SER A 14 3.99 -4.88 13.56
CA SER A 14 5.33 -4.67 14.15
C SER A 14 6.19 -3.76 13.28
N PHE A 15 6.24 -4.01 11.97
CA PHE A 15 7.02 -3.22 11.02
C PHE A 15 6.60 -1.75 11.00
N ILE A 16 5.29 -1.48 10.99
CA ILE A 16 4.74 -0.12 11.06
C ILE A 16 5.18 0.56 12.36
N ALA A 17 5.05 -0.12 13.51
CA ALA A 17 5.43 0.43 14.80
C ALA A 17 6.94 0.74 14.89
N GLU A 18 7.79 -0.18 14.44
CA GLU A 18 9.24 -0.02 14.41
C GLU A 18 9.70 1.10 13.46
N SER A 19 8.97 1.31 12.36
CA SER A 19 9.25 2.34 11.37
C SER A 19 8.67 3.72 11.73
N GLY A 20 7.98 3.84 12.87
CA GLY A 20 7.27 5.08 13.25
C GLY A 20 6.07 5.42 12.35
N GLY A 21 5.54 4.43 11.62
CA GLY A 21 4.38 4.59 10.76
C GLY A 21 3.06 4.52 11.53
N ILE A 22 1.97 4.95 10.87
CA ILE A 22 0.61 4.93 11.46
C ILE A 22 -0.33 3.93 10.78
N ALA A 23 -0.05 3.56 9.53
CA ALA A 23 -0.88 2.68 8.72
C ALA A 23 -0.06 2.05 7.59
N GLY A 24 -0.53 0.92 7.04
CA GLY A 24 0.14 0.25 5.93
C GLY A 24 -0.66 -0.91 5.36
N THR A 25 -0.22 -1.40 4.19
CA THR A 25 -0.80 -2.55 3.49
C THR A 25 0.31 -3.45 2.96
N VAL A 26 0.07 -4.76 2.96
CA VAL A 26 0.89 -5.72 2.22
C VAL A 26 0.08 -6.24 1.05
N HIS A 27 0.72 -6.25 -0.13
CA HIS A 27 0.17 -6.87 -1.32
C HIS A 27 1.06 -8.02 -1.80
N LEU A 28 0.42 -9.06 -2.33
CA LEU A 28 1.11 -10.21 -2.93
C LEU A 28 0.83 -10.24 -4.42
N VAL A 29 1.82 -10.63 -5.22
CA VAL A 29 1.62 -10.84 -6.66
C VAL A 29 0.74 -12.06 -6.87
N GLU A 30 -0.40 -11.86 -7.53
CA GLU A 30 -1.36 -12.91 -7.94
C GLU A 30 -1.69 -12.72 -9.41
N GLY A 31 -1.06 -13.55 -10.25
CA GLY A 31 -1.14 -13.39 -11.71
C GLY A 31 -0.52 -12.06 -12.14
N ASP A 32 -1.31 -11.24 -12.85
CA ASP A 32 -0.87 -9.95 -13.41
C ASP A 32 -1.21 -8.74 -12.51
N ALA A 33 -1.56 -8.99 -11.24
CA ALA A 33 -1.92 -7.95 -10.30
C ALA A 33 -1.38 -8.20 -8.89
N LEU A 34 -1.38 -7.14 -8.09
CA LEU A 34 -1.12 -7.17 -6.66
C LEU A 34 -2.44 -7.31 -5.89
N ALA A 35 -2.57 -8.36 -5.08
CA ALA A 35 -3.73 -8.60 -4.23
C ALA A 35 -3.45 -8.21 -2.78
N LEU A 36 -4.37 -7.50 -2.14
CA LEU A 36 -4.26 -7.10 -0.74
C LEU A 36 -4.26 -8.35 0.16
N ALA A 37 -3.20 -8.49 0.96
CA ALA A 37 -2.98 -9.63 1.84
C ALA A 37 -3.04 -9.27 3.32
N ALA A 38 -2.71 -8.02 3.68
CA ALA A 38 -2.88 -7.48 5.02
C ALA A 38 -3.07 -5.96 4.97
N ALA A 39 -3.81 -5.41 5.92
CA ALA A 39 -4.01 -3.97 6.09
C ALA A 39 -4.07 -3.62 7.58
N VAL A 40 -3.36 -2.58 7.98
CA VAL A 40 -3.36 -2.08 9.37
C VAL A 40 -3.68 -0.58 9.34
N ASN A 41 -4.72 -0.19 10.07
CA ASN A 41 -5.20 1.20 10.20
C ASN A 41 -5.53 1.88 8.85
N ILE A 42 -6.05 1.11 7.89
CA ILE A 42 -6.51 1.61 6.59
C ILE A 42 -8.04 1.57 6.55
N PRO A 43 -8.73 2.66 6.18
CA PRO A 43 -10.19 2.67 6.06
C PRO A 43 -10.69 1.60 5.09
N GLU A 44 -11.82 0.94 5.39
CA GLU A 44 -12.38 -0.13 4.55
C GLU A 44 -12.51 0.28 3.08
N LYS A 45 -12.94 1.51 2.83
CA LYS A 45 -13.06 2.02 1.46
C LYS A 45 -11.74 2.04 0.69
N VAL A 46 -10.63 2.33 1.38
CA VAL A 46 -9.29 2.32 0.79
C VAL A 46 -8.81 0.88 0.58
N GLN A 47 -9.15 -0.03 1.48
CA GLN A 47 -8.87 -1.46 1.30
C GLN A 47 -9.61 -2.04 0.09
N GLU A 48 -10.87 -1.64 -0.14
CA GLU A 48 -11.63 -2.05 -1.34
C GLU A 48 -10.95 -1.57 -2.62
N VAL A 49 -10.57 -0.29 -2.66
CA VAL A 49 -9.94 0.32 -3.85
C VAL A 49 -8.54 -0.24 -4.11
N THR A 50 -7.82 -0.62 -3.06
CA THR A 50 -6.48 -1.22 -3.14
C THR A 50 -6.50 -2.74 -3.08
N ARG A 51 -7.67 -3.39 -3.11
CA ARG A 51 -7.79 -4.85 -3.04
C ARG A 51 -7.05 -5.53 -4.19
N VAL A 52 -7.11 -4.93 -5.37
CA VAL A 52 -6.40 -5.38 -6.58
C VAL A 52 -5.74 -4.17 -7.21
N VAL A 53 -4.41 -4.20 -7.33
CA VAL A 53 -3.62 -3.12 -7.93
C VAL A 53 -2.92 -3.66 -9.18
N PRO A 54 -3.25 -3.14 -10.38
CA PRO A 54 -2.56 -3.52 -11.61
C PRO A 54 -1.10 -3.04 -11.63
N ARG A 55 -0.25 -3.73 -12.40
CA ARG A 55 1.12 -3.28 -12.66
C ARG A 55 1.15 -1.86 -13.24
N GLY A 56 2.07 -1.03 -12.75
CA GLY A 56 2.24 0.36 -13.18
C GLY A 56 1.12 1.32 -12.73
N LYS A 57 0.17 0.89 -11.88
CA LYS A 57 -0.94 1.74 -11.42
C LYS A 57 -0.83 2.11 -9.94
N GLY A 58 -0.79 3.42 -9.67
CA GLY A 58 -0.60 3.95 -8.32
C GLY A 58 0.78 3.62 -7.73
N MET A 59 1.04 4.03 -6.49
CA MET A 59 2.38 3.86 -5.89
C MET A 59 2.82 2.39 -5.82
N ALA A 60 1.95 1.48 -5.39
CA ALA A 60 2.29 0.05 -5.29
C ALA A 60 2.51 -0.62 -6.65
N GLY A 61 1.66 -0.30 -7.64
CA GLY A 61 1.84 -0.82 -9.00
C GLY A 61 3.10 -0.28 -9.68
N LEU A 62 3.46 0.99 -9.44
CA LEU A 62 4.68 1.62 -9.93
C LEU A 62 5.93 1.03 -9.27
N ALA A 63 5.90 0.81 -7.95
CA ALA A 63 7.00 0.16 -7.24
C ALA A 63 7.25 -1.26 -7.77
N TRP A 64 6.18 -2.03 -8.00
CA TRP A 64 6.27 -3.36 -8.60
C TRP A 64 6.79 -3.32 -10.04
N GLU A 65 6.35 -2.36 -10.86
CA GLU A 65 6.81 -2.24 -12.24
C GLU A 65 8.30 -1.91 -12.33
N ARG A 66 8.79 -1.00 -11.47
CA ARG A 66 10.16 -0.49 -11.47
C ARG A 66 11.13 -1.35 -10.65
N GLY A 67 10.62 -2.23 -9.77
CA GLY A 67 11.44 -2.99 -8.82
C GLY A 67 12.17 -2.10 -7.81
N GLN A 68 11.61 -0.91 -7.53
CA GLN A 68 12.22 0.09 -6.66
C GLN A 68 11.17 0.73 -5.76
N PRO A 69 11.53 1.09 -4.52
CA PRO A 69 10.63 1.79 -3.63
C PRO A 69 10.12 3.11 -4.23
N VAL A 70 8.82 3.36 -4.09
CA VAL A 70 8.21 4.64 -4.45
C VAL A 70 7.80 5.36 -3.18
N GLN A 71 8.30 6.58 -3.00
CA GLN A 71 7.97 7.45 -1.88
C GLN A 71 7.40 8.77 -2.40
N THR A 72 6.27 9.19 -1.84
CA THR A 72 5.68 10.52 -2.11
C THR A 72 5.74 11.36 -0.84
N CYS A 73 6.26 12.60 -0.96
CA CYS A 73 6.46 13.52 0.17
C CYS A 73 5.16 14.15 0.71
N ASN A 74 4.04 14.05 -0.03
CA ASN A 74 2.70 14.41 0.47
C ASN A 74 1.60 13.80 -0.42
N LEU A 75 0.91 12.78 0.08
CA LEU A 75 -0.23 12.14 -0.59
C LEU A 75 -1.41 13.11 -0.83
N GLN A 76 -1.46 14.21 -0.07
CA GLN A 76 -2.50 15.25 -0.13
C GLN A 76 -2.20 16.41 -1.10
N THR A 77 -0.94 16.65 -1.47
CA THR A 77 -0.57 17.78 -2.36
C THR A 77 0.10 17.35 -3.66
N ASP A 78 0.22 16.04 -3.90
CA ASP A 78 0.75 15.56 -5.17
C ASP A 78 -0.13 16.04 -6.34
N SER A 79 0.52 16.82 -7.21
CA SER A 79 -0.05 17.47 -8.39
C SER A 79 0.41 16.79 -9.68
N SER A 80 1.19 15.69 -9.60
CA SER A 80 1.71 15.01 -10.80
C SER A 80 0.62 14.31 -11.62
N GLY A 81 -0.58 14.11 -11.04
CA GLY A 81 -1.68 13.35 -11.63
C GLY A 81 -1.62 11.84 -11.37
N ASP A 82 -0.63 11.35 -10.61
CA ASP A 82 -0.43 9.91 -10.36
C ASP A 82 -1.26 9.33 -9.19
N VAL A 83 -1.90 10.20 -8.39
CA VAL A 83 -2.58 9.81 -7.14
C VAL A 83 -4.10 9.92 -7.28
N ARG A 84 -4.80 8.78 -7.19
CA ARG A 84 -6.27 8.73 -7.21
C ARG A 84 -6.86 9.31 -5.92
N PRO A 85 -8.06 9.94 -5.95
CA PRO A 85 -8.66 10.64 -4.81
C PRO A 85 -8.77 9.82 -3.51
N GLY A 86 -8.95 8.49 -3.61
CA GLY A 86 -9.11 7.60 -2.46
C GLY A 86 -7.88 7.55 -1.54
N ALA A 87 -6.68 7.88 -2.04
CA ALA A 87 -5.47 7.92 -1.23
C ALA A 87 -5.51 9.02 -0.15
N ARG A 88 -6.23 10.13 -0.41
CA ARG A 88 -6.34 11.28 0.52
C ARG A 88 -7.09 10.96 1.81
N ALA A 89 -7.86 9.87 1.85
CA ALA A 89 -8.61 9.44 3.03
C ALA A 89 -7.71 8.84 4.11
N VAL A 90 -6.51 8.39 3.75
CA VAL A 90 -5.47 8.04 4.71
C VAL A 90 -4.77 9.34 5.04
N ALA A 91 -4.87 9.82 6.28
CA ALA A 91 -4.16 11.01 6.77
C ALA A 91 -2.63 10.78 6.92
N ALA A 92 -2.05 10.01 6.00
CA ALA A 92 -0.63 9.74 5.93
C ALA A 92 0.08 10.90 5.21
N GLN A 93 1.07 11.49 5.88
CA GLN A 93 1.89 12.55 5.29
C GLN A 93 2.91 12.02 4.28
N ALA A 94 3.23 10.72 4.36
CA ALA A 94 4.10 10.02 3.42
C ALA A 94 3.66 8.56 3.29
N ALA A 95 3.95 7.93 2.16
CA ALA A 95 3.72 6.51 1.91
C ALA A 95 4.91 5.91 1.17
N VAL A 96 5.29 4.70 1.56
CA VAL A 96 6.35 3.91 0.92
C VAL A 96 5.72 2.59 0.47
N ALA A 97 5.87 2.28 -0.81
CA ALA A 97 5.66 0.93 -1.33
C ALA A 97 7.03 0.28 -1.52
N LEU A 98 7.27 -0.86 -0.87
CA LEU A 98 8.48 -1.67 -1.00
C LEU A 98 8.21 -2.89 -1.88
#